data_AF-A0A2M7XRB5-F1
#
_entry.id   AF-A0A2M7XRB5-F1
#
_cell.length_a   1.000
_cell.length_b   1.000
_cell.length_c   1.000
_cell.angle_alpha   90.00
_cell.angle_beta   90.00
_cell.angle_gamma   90.00
#
_symmetry.space_group_name_H-M   'P 1'
#
loop_
_entity.id
_entity.type
_entity.pdbx_description
1 polymer ?
#
loop_
_entity_poly.entity_id
_entity_poly.type
_entity_poly.pdbx_seq_one_letter_code
_entity_poly.pdbx_strand_id
1 'polypeptide(L)' 'MIPVAKSQIETNRMPDVRGLSKIKALQALSTVGVTPRWVGSGRVVRQVPAPNESIHSRTNCMVYLSE' A
#
# COMPACT_ATOMS: atom_id res chain seq x y z
N MET A 1 9.97 12.19 -30.85
CA MET A 1 9.23 10.96 -30.50
C MET A 1 9.16 10.92 -28.99
N ILE A 2 8.03 11.31 -28.39
CA ILE A 2 7.85 11.24 -26.94
C ILE A 2 7.56 9.78 -26.63
N PRO A 3 8.35 9.06 -25.81
CA PRO A 3 7.96 7.73 -25.39
C PRO A 3 6.70 7.92 -24.53
N VAL A 4 5.55 7.52 -25.06
CA VAL A 4 4.35 7.31 -24.26
C VAL A 4 4.76 6.27 -23.24
N ALA A 5 5.03 6.71 -22.00
CA ALA A 5 5.34 5.85 -20.88
C ALA A 5 4.26 4.77 -20.86
N LYS A 6 4.65 3.54 -21.21
CA LYS A 6 3.74 2.41 -21.17
C LYS A 6 3.21 2.38 -19.75
N SER A 7 1.93 2.64 -19.58
CA SER A 7 1.21 2.37 -18.33
C SER A 7 1.14 0.84 -18.20
N GLN A 8 2.29 0.21 -17.97
CA GLN A 8 2.34 -1.15 -17.48
C GLN A 8 1.74 -1.05 -16.08
N ILE A 9 0.59 -1.66 -15.91
CA ILE A 9 0.01 -1.91 -14.60
C ILE A 9 0.97 -2.90 -13.95
N GLU A 10 2.03 -2.39 -13.32
CA GLU A 10 2.95 -3.24 -12.55
C GLU A 10 2.13 -3.88 -11.45
N THR A 11 1.95 -5.19 -11.60
CA THR A 11 1.24 -6.01 -10.63
C THR A 11 2.25 -6.32 -9.55
N ASN A 12 2.11 -5.65 -8.42
CA ASN A 12 2.97 -5.84 -7.25
C ASN A 12 2.25 -6.67 -6.19
N ARG A 13 2.95 -6.99 -5.10
CA ARG A 13 2.39 -7.73 -3.96
C ARG A 13 2.21 -6.78 -2.79
N MET A 14 1.07 -6.89 -2.11
CA MET A 14 0.80 -6.09 -0.92
C MET A 14 1.81 -6.44 0.19
N PRO A 15 2.62 -5.49 0.67
CA PRO A 15 3.56 -5.75 1.75
C PRO A 15 2.80 -6.01 3.06
N ASP A 16 3.37 -6.84 3.94
CA ASP A 16 2.88 -6.94 5.31
C ASP A 16 3.33 -5.72 6.11
N VAL A 17 2.36 -4.89 6.50
CA VAL A 17 2.60 -3.64 7.23
C VAL A 17 2.03 -3.68 8.65
N ARG A 18 1.53 -4.83 9.11
CA ARG A 18 0.97 -4.99 10.46
C ARG A 18 2.05 -4.77 11.52
N GLY A 19 1.68 -4.13 12.63
CA GLY A 19 2.58 -3.76 13.74
C GLY A 19 3.48 -2.55 13.47
N LEU A 20 3.56 -2.08 12.22
CA LEU A 20 4.33 -0.90 11.86
C LEU A 20 3.63 0.39 12.31
N SER A 21 4.42 1.43 12.53
CA SER A 21 3.89 2.79 12.64
C SER A 21 3.43 3.29 11.27
N LYS A 22 2.55 4.30 11.25
CA LYS A 22 2.07 4.94 10.02
C LYS A 22 3.19 5.32 9.06
N ILE A 23 4.30 5.87 9.57
CA ILE A 23 5.45 6.30 8.76
C ILE A 23 6.15 5.10 8.11
N LYS A 24 6.45 4.05 8.88
CA LYS A 24 7.10 2.83 8.35
C LYS A 24 6.20 2.10 7.34
N ALA A 25 4.90 2.03 7.63
CA ALA A 25 3.93 1.44 6.72
C ALA A 25 3.78 2.26 5.42
N LEU A 26 3.79 3.60 5.49
CA LEU A 26 3.77 4.45 4.30
C LEU A 26 5.02 4.23 3.44
N GLN A 27 6.20 4.14 4.05
CA GLN A 27 7.44 3.88 3.32
C GLN A 27 7.36 2.55 2.55
N ALA A 28 6.88 1.48 3.18
CA ALA A 28 6.70 0.18 2.55
C ALA A 28 5.65 0.18 1.43
N LEU A 29 4.56 0.95 1.57
CA LEU A 29 3.52 1.02 0.54
C LEU A 29 3.94 1.90 -0.66
N SER A 30 4.78 2.90 -0.43
CA SER A 30 5.35 3.71 -1.50
C SER A 30 6.31 2.93 -2.40
N THR A 31 7.02 1.92 -1.90
CA THR A 31 7.90 1.08 -2.74
C THR A 31 7.14 0.25 -3.77
N VAL A 32 5.86 -0.02 -3.50
CA VAL A 32 4.97 -0.75 -4.40
C VAL A 32 4.00 0.17 -5.17
N GLY A 33 4.22 1.49 -5.08
CA GLY A 33 3.49 2.49 -5.87
C GLY A 33 2.03 2.67 -5.44
N VAL A 34 1.69 2.43 -4.17
CA VAL A 34 0.31 2.55 -3.68
C VAL A 34 0.19 3.62 -2.60
N THR A 35 -0.86 4.44 -2.72
CA THR A 35 -1.27 5.39 -1.69
C THR A 35 -2.46 4.83 -0.90
N PRO A 36 -2.29 4.42 0.37
CA PRO A 36 -3.38 3.86 1.17
C PRO A 36 -4.33 4.93 1.72
N ARG A 37 -5.58 4.53 1.95
CA ARG A 37 -6.51 5.23 2.85
C ARG A 37 -6.29 4.75 4.29
N TRP A 38 -6.07 5.69 5.19
CA TRP A 38 -5.84 5.42 6.61
C TRP A 38 -7.13 5.53 7.41
N VAL A 39 -7.32 4.63 8.37
CA VAL A 39 -8.46 4.64 9.31
C VAL A 39 -7.92 4.48 10.73
N GLY A 40 -8.20 5.43 11.63
CA GLY A 40 -7.74 5.41 13.02
C GLY A 40 -6.35 6.04 13.28
N SER A 41 -5.78 5.75 14.44
CA SER A 41 -4.47 6.24 14.92
C SER A 41 -3.64 5.11 15.55
N GLY A 42 -2.35 5.33 15.80
CA GLY A 42 -1.47 4.33 16.44
C GLY A 42 -0.70 3.45 15.46
N ARG A 43 -0.71 2.12 15.70
CA ARG A 43 -0.02 1.10 14.90
C ARG A 43 -0.98 0.39 13.98
N VAL A 44 -0.46 -0.09 12.85
CA VAL A 44 -1.27 -0.86 11.90
C VAL A 44 -1.72 -2.17 12.52
N VAL A 45 -3.03 -2.35 12.64
CA VAL A 45 -3.65 -3.60 13.11
C VAL A 45 -4.26 -4.41 11.96
N ARG A 46 -4.62 -3.75 10.86
CA ARG A 46 -5.23 -4.40 9.70
C ARG A 46 -4.86 -3.70 8.40
N GLN A 47 -4.74 -4.49 7.34
CA GLN A 47 -4.55 -4.02 5.98
C GLN A 47 -5.54 -4.72 5.04
N VAL A 48 -5.96 -4.01 4.00
CA VAL A 48 -6.74 -4.51 2.88
C VAL A 48 -6.17 -3.88 1.62
N PRO A 49 -5.75 -4.63 0.59
CA PRO A 49 -5.67 -6.09 0.47
C PRO A 49 -4.81 -6.76 1.56
N ALA A 50 -4.97 -8.08 1.73
CA ALA A 50 -4.17 -8.86 2.66
C ALA A 50 -2.70 -8.96 2.20
N PRO A 51 -1.74 -9.26 3.10
CA PRO A 51 -0.35 -9.45 2.70
C PRO A 51 -0.21 -10.45 1.54
N ASN A 52 0.68 -10.16 0.60
CA ASN A 52 0.94 -10.93 -0.62
C ASN A 52 -0.22 -11.00 -1.63
N GLU A 53 -1.35 -10.32 -1.40
CA GLU A 53 -2.36 -10.16 -2.43
C GLU A 53 -1.85 -9.26 -3.56
N SER A 54 -2.34 -9.52 -4.77
CA SER A 54 -1.97 -8.74 -5.95
C SER A 54 -2.52 -7.33 -5.83
N ILE A 55 -1.64 -6.34 -6.02
CA ILE A 55 -1.98 -4.92 -6.03
C ILE A 55 -1.43 -4.27 -7.29
N HIS A 56 -2.03 -3.17 -7.67
CA HIS A 56 -1.53 -2.26 -8.69
C HIS A 56 -1.72 -0.83 -8.22
N SER A 57 -1.16 0.14 -8.96
CA SER A 57 -1.20 1.57 -8.63
C SER A 57 -2.60 2.19 -8.43
N ARG A 58 -3.67 1.48 -8.85
CA ARG A 58 -5.07 1.90 -8.70
C ARG A 58 -5.85 1.05 -7.68
N THR A 59 -5.21 0.09 -7.02
CA THR A 59 -5.87 -0.74 -6.00
C THR A 59 -6.22 0.12 -4.80
N ASN A 60 -7.47 0.03 -4.34
CA ASN A 60 -7.93 0.76 -3.17
C ASN A 60 -7.42 0.08 -1.91
N CYS A 61 -6.24 0.50 -1.44
CA CYS A 61 -5.67 0.00 -0.19
C CYS A 61 -6.24 0.75 1.01
N MET A 62 -6.71 0.01 2.00
CA MET A 62 -7.13 0.53 3.30
C MET A 62 -6.22 -0.01 4.40
N VAL A 63 -5.74 0.87 5.27
CA VAL A 63 -4.91 0.51 6.41
C VAL A 63 -5.55 1.04 7.67
N TYR A 64 -5.81 0.16 8.62
CA TYR A 64 -6.46 0.46 9.88
C TYR A 64 -5.42 0.48 10.99
N LEU A 65 -5.44 1.54 11.78
CA LEU A 65 -4.57 1.73 12.93
C LEU A 65 -5.38 1.68 14.23
N SER A 66 -4.77 1.14 15.28
CA SER A 66 -5.23 1.21 16.66
C SER A 66 -4.06 1.59 17.58
N GLU A 67 -4.37 2.26 18.69
CA GLU A 67 -3.45 2.42 19.81
C GLU A 67 -3.23 1.10 20.57
#